data_AF-A0A427MXB5-F1
#
_entry.id   AF-A0A427MXB5-F1
#
_cell.length_a   1.000
_cell.length_b   1.000
_cell.length_c   1.000
_cell.angle_alpha   90.00
_cell.angle_beta   90.00
_cell.angle_gamma   90.00
#
_symmetry.space_group_name_H-M   'P 1'
#
loop_
_entity.id
_entity.type
_entity.pdbx_description
1 polymer ?
#
loop_
_entity_poly.entity_id
_entity_poly.type
_entity_poly.pdbx_seq_one_letter_code
_entity_poly.pdbx_strand_id
1 'polypeptide(L)'
;MQALIASLVGPAESKDFDHLYNLRSFFLHGRKMQAISTSEQIKARSLARLIVEALIDAANRQAISDRSAFLDNHTLAGLSLIPL
;
A
#
# COMPACT_ATOMS: atom_id res chain seq x y z
N MET A 1 -1.10 -3.13 -8.49
CA MET A 1 -0.93 -3.04 -7.02
C MET A 1 -0.08 -1.83 -6.62
N GLN A 2 1.10 -1.65 -7.21
CA GLN A 2 1.93 -0.43 -7.02
C GLN A 2 1.14 0.87 -7.26
N ALA A 3 0.45 0.99 -8.40
CA ALA A 3 -0.38 2.17 -8.72
C ALA A 3 -1.49 2.45 -7.69
N LEU A 4 -2.06 1.40 -7.07
CA LEU A 4 -3.06 1.54 -6.00
C LEU A 4 -2.45 2.08 -4.71
N ILE A 5 -1.28 1.58 -4.34
CA ILE A 5 -0.60 2.07 -3.14
C ILE A 5 -0.13 3.51 -3.37
N ALA A 6 0.35 3.83 -4.57
CA ALA A 6 0.68 5.20 -4.95
C ALA A 6 -0.52 6.14 -4.87
N SER A 7 -1.73 5.72 -5.25
CA SER A 7 -2.94 6.55 -5.16
C SER A 7 -3.44 6.72 -3.72
N LEU A 8 -3.22 5.74 -2.85
CA LEU A 8 -3.65 5.79 -1.44
C LEU A 8 -2.69 6.59 -0.55
N VAL A 9 -1.38 6.35 -0.68
CA VAL A 9 -0.39 6.82 0.30
C VAL A 9 0.80 7.55 -0.32
N GLY A 10 0.90 7.63 -1.65
CA GLY A 10 1.95 8.37 -2.34
C GLY A 10 3.05 7.52 -2.99
N PRO A 11 3.86 8.13 -3.88
CA PRO A 11 4.83 7.42 -4.70
C PRO A 11 6.06 6.91 -3.92
N ALA A 12 6.40 7.52 -2.77
CA ALA A 12 7.53 7.07 -1.96
C ALA A 12 7.18 5.77 -1.22
N GLU A 13 6.00 5.74 -0.62
CA GLU A 13 5.38 4.64 0.10
C GLU A 13 5.11 3.46 -0.84
N SER A 14 4.73 3.76 -2.10
CA SER A 14 4.62 2.75 -3.15
C SER A 14 5.95 2.08 -3.49
N LYS A 15 7.07 2.81 -3.50
CA LYS A 15 8.40 2.21 -3.72
C LYS A 15 8.80 1.34 -2.53
N ASP A 16 8.49 1.80 -1.32
CA ASP A 16 8.70 1.03 -0.10
C ASP A 16 7.90 -0.28 -0.12
N PHE A 17 6.66 -0.26 -0.62
CA PHE A 17 5.88 -1.48 -0.85
C PHE A 17 6.59 -2.46 -1.79
N ASP A 18 7.05 -2.00 -2.96
CA ASP A 18 7.67 -2.91 -3.93
C ASP A 18 8.94 -3.54 -3.38
N HIS A 19 9.75 -2.77 -2.66
CA HIS A 19 10.92 -3.28 -1.94
C HIS A 19 10.53 -4.41 -0.98
N LEU A 20 9.55 -4.16 -0.11
CA LEU A 20 9.08 -5.14 0.88
C LEU A 20 8.41 -6.36 0.23
N TYR A 21 7.68 -6.18 -0.86
CA TYR A 21 7.07 -7.26 -1.63
C TYR A 21 8.15 -8.17 -2.23
N ASN A 22 9.19 -7.59 -2.82
CA ASN A 22 10.32 -8.33 -3.36
C ASN A 22 11.10 -9.06 -2.26
N LEU A 23 11.31 -8.41 -1.11
CA LEU A 23 11.95 -9.01 0.05
C LEU A 23 11.19 -10.25 0.54
N ARG A 24 9.86 -10.14 0.69
CA ARG A 24 8.98 -11.27 1.04
C ARG A 24 9.04 -12.37 -0.02
N SER A 25 9.02 -12.01 -1.30
CA SER A 25 9.10 -12.96 -2.41
C SER A 25 10.41 -13.75 -2.36
N PHE A 26 11.53 -13.08 -2.13
CA PHE A 26 12.84 -13.74 -2.01
C PHE A 26 12.86 -14.73 -0.85
N PHE A 27 12.34 -14.32 0.32
CA PHE A 27 12.24 -15.19 1.48
C PHE A 27 11.38 -16.43 1.21
N LEU A 28 10.16 -16.24 0.66
CA LEU A 28 9.22 -17.32 0.37
C LEU A 28 9.74 -18.33 -0.65
N HIS A 29 10.52 -17.86 -1.62
CA HIS A 29 11.09 -18.71 -2.65
C HIS A 29 12.50 -19.22 -2.31
N GLY A 30 12.96 -19.04 -1.07
CA GLY A 30 14.27 -19.53 -0.61
C GLY A 30 15.44 -18.94 -1.39
N ARG A 31 15.28 -17.76 -1.98
CA ARG A 31 16.34 -17.10 -2.75
C ARG A 31 17.39 -16.56 -1.78
N LYS A 32 18.66 -16.56 -2.20
CA LYS A 32 19.75 -15.97 -1.43
C LYS A 32 19.46 -14.49 -1.18
N MET A 33 19.40 -14.10 0.08
CA MET A 33 19.14 -12.73 0.52
C MET A 33 19.82 -12.44 1.85
N GLN A 34 19.96 -11.17 2.17
CA GLN A 34 20.32 -10.76 3.53
C GLN A 34 19.14 -11.01 4.49
N ALA A 35 19.42 -11.08 5.80
CA ALA A 35 18.36 -11.15 6.79
C ALA A 35 17.47 -9.91 6.71
N ILE A 36 16.15 -10.11 6.87
CA ILE A 36 15.17 -9.01 6.93
C ILE A 36 15.49 -8.15 8.15
N SER A 37 15.85 -6.89 7.90
CA SER A 37 16.27 -5.95 8.93
C SER A 37 15.10 -5.48 9.79
N THR A 38 15.39 -5.03 11.02
CA THR A 38 14.40 -4.36 11.88
C THR A 38 13.79 -3.14 11.19
N SER A 39 14.58 -2.39 10.41
CA SER A 39 14.13 -1.24 9.65
C SER A 39 13.05 -1.61 8.63
N GLU A 40 13.25 -2.69 7.87
CA GLU A 40 12.25 -3.20 6.92
C GLU A 40 10.97 -3.64 7.62
N GLN A 41 11.08 -4.28 8.80
CA GLN A 41 9.91 -4.66 9.57
C GLN A 41 9.14 -3.45 10.12
N ILE A 42 9.83 -2.41 10.58
CA ILE A 42 9.20 -1.15 11.02
C ILE A 42 8.50 -0.50 9.83
N LYS A 43 9.19 -0.38 8.70
CA LYS A 43 8.66 0.18 7.46
C LYS A 43 7.40 -0.55 6.99
N ALA A 44 7.39 -1.89 7.04
CA ALA A 44 6.21 -2.67 6.70
C ALA A 44 5.00 -2.37 7.60
N ARG A 45 5.21 -2.24 8.92
CA ARG A 45 4.14 -1.90 9.86
C ARG A 45 3.62 -0.48 9.65
N SER A 46 4.53 0.48 9.45
CA SER A 46 4.16 1.87 9.16
C SER A 46 3.35 1.99 7.87
N LEU A 47 3.79 1.33 6.80
CA LEU A 47 3.08 1.32 5.52
C LEU A 47 1.68 0.70 5.65
N ALA A 48 1.56 -0.43 6.36
CA ALA A 48 0.27 -1.08 6.59
C ALA A 48 -0.69 -0.14 7.35
N ARG A 49 -0.19 0.57 8.37
CA ARG A 49 -0.97 1.56 9.12
C ARG A 49 -1.46 2.70 8.21
N LEU A 50 -0.57 3.30 7.42
CA LEU A 50 -0.91 4.39 6.50
C LEU A 50 -1.99 3.99 5.49
N ILE A 51 -1.87 2.79 4.90
CA ILE A 51 -2.86 2.28 3.95
C ILE A 51 -4.23 2.10 4.63
N VAL A 52 -4.26 1.54 5.84
CA VAL A 52 -5.52 1.36 6.59
C VAL A 52 -6.16 2.70 6.95
N GLU A 53 -5.37 3.66 7.43
CA GLU A 53 -5.84 5.02 7.73
C GLU A 53 -6.44 5.68 6.48
N ALA A 54 -5.74 5.63 5.34
CA ALA A 54 -6.23 6.18 4.08
C ALA A 54 -7.53 5.51 3.59
N LEU A 55 -7.66 4.19 3.76
CA LEU A 55 -8.88 3.46 3.40
C LEU A 55 -10.06 3.83 4.31
N ILE A 56 -9.84 4.00 5.61
CA ILE A 56 -10.86 4.45 6.56
C ILE A 56 -11.31 5.86 6.21
N ASP A 57 -10.37 6.77 5.94
CA ASP A 57 -10.68 8.14 5.54
C ASP A 57 -11.47 8.20 4.23
N ALA A 58 -11.09 7.39 3.23
CA ALA A 58 -11.82 7.27 1.98
C ALA A 58 -13.25 6.73 2.20
N ALA A 59 -13.41 5.73 3.07
CA ALA A 59 -14.71 5.17 3.42
C ALA A 59 -15.60 6.14 4.20
N ASN A 60 -15.02 7.00 5.03
CA ASN A 60 -15.77 8.01 5.77
C ASN A 60 -16.27 9.17 4.87
N ARG A 61 -15.65 9.40 3.71
CA ARG A 61 -16.03 10.47 2.78
C ARG A 61 -17.21 10.13 1.87
N GLN A 62 -17.55 8.85 1.70
CA GLN A 62 -18.64 8.42 0.83
C GLN A 62 -19.27 7.11 1.28
N ALA A 63 -20.58 6.95 1.04
CA ALA A 63 -21.25 5.68 1.26
C ALA A 63 -20.72 4.62 0.27
N ILE A 64 -20.16 3.53 0.80
CA ILE A 64 -19.67 2.41 0.01
C ILE A 64 -20.82 1.42 -0.19
N SER A 65 -21.38 1.38 -1.40
CA SER A 65 -22.42 0.42 -1.79
C SER A 65 -21.84 -0.93 -2.26
N ASP A 66 -20.66 -0.91 -2.88
CA ASP A 66 -19.93 -2.08 -3.35
C ASP A 66 -18.43 -1.92 -3.03
N ARG A 67 -17.90 -2.85 -2.23
CA ARG A 67 -16.49 -2.87 -1.83
C ARG A 67 -15.54 -3.05 -3.03
N SER A 68 -15.85 -3.98 -3.92
CA SER A 68 -14.98 -4.29 -5.05
C SER A 68 -14.93 -3.11 -6.00
N ALA A 69 -16.09 -2.55 -6.34
CA ALA A 69 -16.17 -1.35 -7.18
C ALA A 69 -15.48 -0.15 -6.51
N PHE A 70 -15.59 0.02 -5.20
CA PHE A 70 -14.88 1.06 -4.45
C PHE A 70 -13.36 0.91 -4.59
N LEU A 71 -12.83 -0.28 -4.33
CA LEU A 71 -11.40 -0.55 -4.45
C LEU A 71 -10.93 -0.41 -5.91
N ASP A 72 -11.70 -0.90 -6.88
CA ASP A 72 -11.38 -0.84 -8.30
C ASP A 72 -11.42 0.61 -8.84
N ASN A 73 -12.37 1.43 -8.41
CA ASN A 73 -12.43 2.85 -8.79
C ASN A 73 -11.23 3.64 -8.25
N HIS A 74 -10.76 3.33 -7.03
CA HIS A 74 -9.51 3.86 -6.50
C HIS A 74 -8.26 3.34 -7.22
N THR A 75 -8.36 2.20 -7.92
CA THR A 75 -7.24 1.64 -8.70
C THR A 75 -7.07 2.24 -10.11
N LEU A 76 -8.07 2.95 -10.65
CA LEU A 76 -8.07 3.36 -12.06
C LEU A 76 -8.48 4.82 -12.34
N ALA A 77 -9.12 5.52 -11.41
CA ALA A 77 -9.71 6.83 -11.69
C ALA A 77 -9.34 7.92 -10.66
N GLY A 78 -8.10 8.40 -10.71
CA GLY A 78 -7.75 9.82 -10.46
C GLY A 78 -8.09 10.49 -9.12
N LEU A 79 -8.62 9.79 -8.11
CA LEU A 79 -8.88 10.35 -6.79
C LEU A 79 -7.60 10.33 -5.96
N SER A 80 -6.83 11.41 -6.03
CA SER A 80 -5.73 11.67 -5.08
C SER A 80 -6.32 11.90 -3.70
N LEU A 81 -6.05 10.99 -2.76
CA LEU A 81 -6.45 11.15 -1.35
C LEU A 81 -5.57 12.14 -0.58
N ILE A 82 -4.47 12.58 -1.20
CA ILE A 82 -3.57 13.58 -0.65
C ILE A 82 -4.06 14.97 -1.11
N PRO A 83 -4.39 15.90 -0.19
CA PRO A 83 -4.60 17.29 -0.57
C PRO A 83 -3.28 17.87 -1.09
N LEU A 84 -3.32 18.54 -2.24
CA LEU A 84 -2.21 19.35 -2.76
C LEU A 84 -1.83 20.46 -1.79
#